data_AF-A0A2S2GET0-F1
#
_entry.id   AF-A0A2S2GET0-F1
#
_cell.length_a   1.000
_cell.length_b   1.000
_cell.length_c   1.000
_cell.angle_alpha   90.00
_cell.angle_beta   90.00
_cell.angle_gamma   90.00
#
_symmetry.space_group_name_H-M   'P 1'
#
loop_
_entity.id
_entity.type
_entity.pdbx_description
1 polymer ?
#
loop_
_entity_poly.entity_id
_entity_poly.type
_entity_poly.pdbx_seq_one_letter_code
_entity_poly.pdbx_strand_id
1 'polypeptide(L)'
;MSIGAKSRSLRGIAAVVVLLAVGATGCADVVEGAKAGAKKAVRQRSVFSLTTGDCYNPNSGVTDTEEFSVEVVPCTEAHEGQVVGEFKIGGEKEYPGEDGTTQIADERCPAVAQEFIADTWTVPEGVDLFYYFPTSESWKTGDRAVSCTYAKDKGTFTGSLKSGDLDADQLAYLKGSNALYEALWANQPEAEQVEDDFDGYKKQAKSVGIALDMHLTALKGIQQPETVKLRTQLENAAEAWKKAASAKDTDAFYVAYDLAFTGIDPNKTVAARKELKLATTVPADDAEVWAD
;
A
#
# COMPACT_ATOMS: atom_id res chain seq x y z
N MET A 1 -19.24 -29.35 54.20
CA MET A 1 -19.77 -30.64 53.69
C MET A 1 -18.79 -31.12 52.62
N SER A 2 -18.06 -32.17 52.95
CA SER A 2 -17.04 -32.80 52.10
C SER A 2 -17.63 -34.02 51.39
N ILE A 3 -17.32 -34.19 50.12
CA ILE A 3 -17.32 -35.48 49.39
C ILE A 3 -16.27 -35.27 48.27
N GLY A 4 -15.12 -35.93 48.15
CA GLY A 4 -14.68 -37.23 48.63
C GLY A 4 -14.51 -38.18 47.43
N ALA A 5 -13.36 -38.15 46.74
CA ALA A 5 -13.02 -39.13 45.70
C ALA A 5 -11.70 -39.84 46.05
N LYS A 6 -11.72 -41.17 45.91
CA LYS A 6 -10.93 -42.16 46.67
C LYS A 6 -9.50 -42.36 46.13
N SER A 7 -8.54 -42.40 47.05
CA SER A 7 -7.23 -43.03 46.84
C SER A 7 -7.37 -44.55 46.64
N ARG A 8 -6.72 -45.13 45.62
CA ARG A 8 -6.43 -46.58 45.57
C ARG A 8 -4.92 -46.82 45.56
N SER A 9 -4.51 -47.46 46.65
CA SER A 9 -3.30 -48.25 46.93
C SER A 9 -2.38 -48.59 45.75
N LEU A 10 -1.09 -48.34 45.95
CA LEU A 10 0.02 -49.02 45.28
C LEU A 10 -0.08 -50.54 45.46
N ARG A 11 0.09 -51.30 44.38
CA ARG A 11 0.75 -52.62 44.31
C ARG A 11 0.73 -53.10 42.87
N GLY A 12 1.91 -53.28 42.28
CA GLY A 12 2.07 -53.97 41.00
C GLY A 12 3.10 -53.31 40.09
N ILE A 13 4.37 -53.41 40.44
CA ILE A 13 5.46 -53.25 39.47
C ILE A 13 5.35 -54.43 38.51
N ALA A 14 4.77 -54.18 37.34
CA ALA A 14 5.06 -54.93 36.13
C ALA A 14 5.69 -53.93 35.18
N ALA A 15 7.02 -53.92 35.17
CA ALA A 15 7.81 -53.20 34.20
C ALA A 15 7.49 -53.73 32.80
N VAL A 16 6.52 -53.13 32.13
CA VAL A 16 6.49 -53.16 30.67
C VAL A 16 7.53 -52.14 30.22
N VAL A 17 8.77 -52.61 30.10
CA VAL A 17 9.75 -51.96 29.23
C VAL A 17 9.18 -52.11 27.83
N VAL A 18 8.37 -51.14 27.41
CA VAL A 18 8.12 -50.94 25.99
C VAL A 18 9.48 -50.55 25.42
N LEU A 19 10.11 -51.49 24.72
CA LEU A 19 11.26 -51.24 23.87
C LEU A 19 10.90 -50.05 22.98
N LEU A 20 11.49 -48.88 23.29
CA LEU A 20 11.54 -47.72 22.42
C LEU A 20 12.34 -48.12 21.18
N ALA A 21 11.63 -48.64 20.19
CA ALA A 21 12.14 -48.90 18.85
C ALA A 21 11.17 -48.32 17.81
N VAL A 22 10.79 -47.04 17.98
CA VAL A 22 10.16 -46.21 16.94
C VAL A 22 10.56 -44.75 17.17
N GLY A 23 11.18 -44.12 16.15
CA GLY A 23 11.00 -42.68 15.94
C GLY A 23 12.19 -41.74 16.15
N ALA A 24 13.41 -42.08 15.71
CA ALA A 24 14.46 -41.04 15.53
C ALA A 24 14.02 -39.92 14.56
N THR A 25 13.04 -40.20 13.70
CA THR A 25 12.42 -39.22 12.79
C THR A 25 11.42 -38.28 13.49
N GLY A 26 10.69 -38.72 14.52
CA GLY A 26 9.66 -37.89 15.18
C GLY A 26 10.22 -36.83 16.15
N CYS A 27 11.39 -37.06 16.74
CA CYS A 27 12.04 -36.08 17.62
C CYS A 27 12.61 -34.87 16.86
N ALA A 28 13.01 -35.06 15.59
CA ALA A 28 13.52 -33.97 14.76
C ALA A 28 12.42 -32.94 14.46
N ASP A 29 11.24 -33.40 14.05
CA ASP A 29 10.10 -32.52 13.75
C ASP A 29 9.62 -31.75 14.98
N VAL A 30 9.62 -32.37 16.16
CA VAL A 30 9.26 -31.71 17.43
C VAL A 30 10.29 -30.63 17.81
N VAL A 31 11.58 -30.91 17.62
CA VAL A 31 12.65 -29.95 17.90
C VAL A 31 12.63 -28.79 16.91
N GLU A 32 12.40 -29.05 15.63
CA GLU A 32 12.29 -27.99 14.62
C GLU A 32 11.04 -27.14 14.82
N GLY A 33 9.90 -27.75 15.19
CA GLY A 33 8.70 -27.01 15.59
C GLY A 33 8.93 -26.13 16.82
N ALA A 34 9.65 -26.63 17.83
CA ALA A 34 10.02 -25.85 19.02
C ALA A 34 10.96 -24.67 18.69
N LYS A 35 11.95 -24.88 17.80
CA LYS A 35 12.83 -23.81 17.32
C LYS A 35 12.09 -22.75 16.52
N ALA A 36 11.19 -23.17 15.63
CA ALA A 36 10.35 -22.26 14.84
C ALA A 36 9.45 -21.42 15.76
N GLY A 37 8.81 -22.05 16.75
CA GLY A 37 8.01 -21.35 17.76
C GLY A 37 8.82 -20.33 18.59
N ALA A 38 10.03 -20.71 19.01
CA ALA A 38 10.92 -19.79 19.72
C ALA A 38 11.38 -18.62 18.83
N LYS A 39 11.71 -18.88 17.56
CA LYS A 39 12.09 -17.86 16.57
C LYS A 39 10.95 -16.85 16.37
N LYS A 40 9.71 -17.34 16.18
CA LYS A 40 8.52 -16.50 16.04
C LYS A 40 8.26 -15.65 17.29
N ALA A 41 8.38 -16.23 18.48
CA ALA A 41 8.19 -15.52 19.73
C ALA A 41 9.19 -14.37 19.94
N VAL A 42 10.47 -14.56 19.57
CA VAL A 42 11.50 -13.51 19.67
C VAL A 42 11.28 -12.38 18.66
N ARG A 43 10.65 -12.69 17.52
CA ARG A 43 10.31 -11.75 16.44
C ARG A 43 9.00 -10.99 16.66
N GLN A 44 8.22 -11.33 17.68
CA GLN A 44 7.02 -10.57 18.01
C GLN A 44 7.38 -9.15 18.43
N ARG A 45 6.77 -8.18 17.77
CA ARG A 45 6.89 -6.76 18.06
C ARG A 45 5.51 -6.14 18.05
N SER A 46 5.35 -5.05 18.79
CA SER A 46 4.09 -4.32 18.73
C SER A 46 3.96 -3.63 17.37
N VAL A 47 2.76 -3.54 16.81
CA VAL A 47 2.49 -2.75 15.59
C VAL A 47 2.97 -1.30 15.75
N PHE A 48 2.87 -0.75 16.96
CA PHE A 48 3.31 0.62 17.29
C PHE A 48 4.84 0.78 17.37
N SER A 49 5.59 -0.31 17.23
CA SER A 49 7.06 -0.31 17.21
C SER A 49 7.64 -0.64 15.84
N LEU A 50 6.78 -0.85 14.85
CA LEU A 50 7.22 -1.01 13.46
C LEU A 50 7.84 0.29 12.98
N THR A 51 8.84 0.15 12.13
CA THR A 51 9.53 1.27 11.51
C THR A 51 9.57 1.12 10.00
N THR A 52 9.70 2.23 9.30
CA THR A 52 9.84 2.23 7.83
C THR A 52 10.90 1.24 7.35
N GLY A 53 10.48 0.29 6.51
CA GLY A 53 11.28 -0.79 5.96
C GLY A 53 11.06 -2.16 6.62
N ASP A 54 10.41 -2.23 7.79
CA ASP A 54 10.12 -3.48 8.46
C ASP A 54 9.13 -4.33 7.67
N CYS A 55 9.52 -5.58 7.41
CA CYS A 55 8.68 -6.60 6.80
C CYS A 55 8.09 -7.49 7.88
N TYR A 56 6.80 -7.79 7.81
CA TYR A 56 6.10 -8.47 8.90
C TYR A 56 4.97 -9.40 8.44
N ASN A 57 4.58 -10.28 9.35
CA ASN A 57 3.39 -11.12 9.24
C ASN A 57 2.47 -10.83 10.44
N PRO A 58 1.24 -10.34 10.22
CA PRO A 58 0.26 -10.19 11.28
C PRO A 58 -0.15 -11.57 11.86
N ASN A 59 -0.73 -11.57 13.06
CA ASN A 59 -1.21 -12.80 13.69
C ASN A 59 -2.67 -13.11 13.34
N SER A 60 -3.45 -12.07 13.03
CA SER A 60 -4.90 -12.11 12.82
C SER A 60 -5.30 -11.82 11.36
N GLY A 61 -4.44 -11.08 10.64
CA GLY A 61 -4.65 -10.59 9.27
C GLY A 61 -4.24 -9.13 9.14
N VAL A 62 -3.99 -8.66 7.91
CA VAL A 62 -3.52 -7.28 7.65
C VAL A 62 -4.62 -6.22 7.82
N THR A 63 -5.88 -6.63 7.73
CA THR A 63 -7.07 -5.77 7.87
C THR A 63 -7.61 -5.71 9.31
N ASP A 64 -7.02 -6.47 10.23
CA ASP A 64 -7.46 -6.47 11.63
C ASP A 64 -6.90 -5.26 12.38
N THR A 65 -7.78 -4.31 12.70
CA THR A 65 -7.45 -3.07 13.42
C THR A 65 -7.21 -3.30 14.91
N GLU A 66 -7.55 -4.48 15.45
CA GLU A 66 -7.24 -4.88 16.82
C GLU A 66 -5.90 -5.63 16.93
N GLU A 67 -5.12 -5.73 15.83
CA GLU A 67 -3.80 -6.35 15.85
C GLU A 67 -2.82 -5.49 16.67
N PHE A 68 -2.41 -5.99 17.83
CA PHE A 68 -1.45 -5.29 18.70
C PHE A 68 0.00 -5.73 18.46
N SER A 69 0.23 -6.86 17.80
CA SER A 69 1.57 -7.41 17.60
C SER A 69 1.74 -8.19 16.31
N VAL A 70 2.90 -8.12 15.70
CA VAL A 70 3.21 -8.83 14.46
C VAL A 70 4.54 -9.56 14.57
N GLU A 71 4.73 -10.57 13.73
CA GLU A 71 6.04 -11.19 13.53
C GLU A 71 6.87 -10.37 12.55
N VAL A 72 7.91 -9.68 13.02
CA VAL A 72 8.86 -8.99 12.12
C VAL A 72 9.87 -9.99 11.56
N VAL A 73 10.01 -10.02 10.24
CA VAL A 73 10.88 -10.96 9.50
C VAL A 73 11.80 -10.20 8.54
N PRO A 74 12.96 -10.77 8.15
CA PRO A 74 13.74 -10.22 7.06
C PRO A 74 12.90 -10.18 5.78
N CYS A 75 12.97 -9.11 4.98
CA CYS A 75 12.22 -9.00 3.74
C CYS A 75 12.57 -10.08 2.69
N THR A 76 13.70 -10.78 2.86
CA THR A 76 14.06 -11.95 2.04
C THR A 76 13.26 -13.20 2.40
N GLU A 77 12.65 -13.23 3.59
CA GLU A 77 11.66 -14.24 3.98
C GLU A 77 10.27 -13.83 3.47
N ALA A 78 9.37 -14.81 3.32
CA ALA A 78 7.99 -14.54 2.94
C ALA A 78 7.29 -13.69 4.01
N HIS A 79 6.65 -12.61 3.58
CA HIS A 79 5.92 -11.70 4.45
C HIS A 79 4.62 -11.20 3.82
N GLU A 80 3.69 -10.77 4.67
CA GLU A 80 2.38 -10.25 4.26
C GLU A 80 2.41 -8.73 4.09
N GLY A 81 3.25 -8.01 4.85
CA GLY A 81 3.31 -6.55 4.77
C GLY A 81 4.70 -5.97 4.94
N GLN A 82 4.89 -4.77 4.42
CA GLN A 82 6.08 -3.95 4.65
C GLN A 82 5.67 -2.52 4.98
N VAL A 83 6.17 -1.98 6.09
CA VAL A 83 5.97 -0.57 6.43
C VAL A 83 6.78 0.28 5.45
N VAL A 84 6.10 1.17 4.73
CA VAL A 84 6.69 2.01 3.68
C VAL A 84 6.84 3.46 4.10
N GLY A 85 6.26 3.85 5.23
CA GLY A 85 6.53 5.14 5.82
C GLY A 85 5.70 5.40 7.07
N GLU A 86 6.04 6.48 7.75
CA GLU A 86 5.42 6.84 9.02
C GLU A 86 5.30 8.34 9.15
N PHE A 87 4.24 8.79 9.82
CA PHE A 87 4.09 10.19 10.21
C PHE A 87 3.39 10.30 11.56
N LYS A 88 3.37 11.52 12.12
CA LYS A 88 2.61 11.83 13.33
C LYS A 88 1.45 12.76 13.04
N ILE A 89 0.28 12.44 13.58
CA ILE A 89 -0.87 13.33 13.57
C ILE A 89 -0.56 14.49 14.53
N GLY A 90 -0.44 15.69 13.97
CA GLY A 90 -0.16 16.91 14.69
C GLY A 90 -1.36 17.86 14.69
N GLY A 91 -1.33 18.86 15.57
CA GLY A 91 -2.37 19.91 15.65
C GLY A 91 -3.55 19.56 16.56
N GLU A 92 -3.84 18.28 16.72
CA GLU A 92 -4.99 17.81 17.52
C GLU A 92 -4.61 17.48 18.97
N LYS A 93 -5.37 18.03 19.93
CA LYS A 93 -5.20 17.71 21.36
C LYS A 93 -5.98 16.45 21.72
N GLU A 94 -7.20 16.34 21.22
CA GLU A 94 -8.10 15.20 21.42
C GLU A 94 -7.96 14.23 20.24
N TYR A 95 -8.36 12.97 20.45
CA TYR A 95 -8.35 11.97 19.39
C TYR A 95 -9.40 12.36 18.34
N PRO A 96 -9.07 12.45 17.04
CA PRO A 96 -10.01 12.87 15.98
C PRO A 96 -11.22 11.94 15.81
N GLY A 97 -11.21 10.76 16.44
CA GLY A 97 -12.09 9.66 16.11
C GLY A 97 -11.47 8.76 15.06
N GLU A 98 -12.07 7.59 14.85
CA GLU A 98 -11.62 6.61 13.86
C GLU A 98 -11.70 7.19 12.45
N ASP A 99 -12.89 7.62 12.02
CA ASP A 99 -13.14 8.21 10.70
C ASP A 99 -12.20 9.39 10.38
N GLY A 100 -12.00 10.30 11.34
CA GLY A 100 -11.10 11.44 11.16
C GLY A 100 -9.63 11.01 11.04
N THR A 101 -9.23 9.95 11.74
CA THR A 101 -7.87 9.40 11.66
C THR A 101 -7.64 8.66 10.35
N THR A 102 -8.63 7.87 9.91
CA THR A 102 -8.68 7.19 8.61
C THR A 102 -8.54 8.21 7.48
N GLN A 103 -9.33 9.29 7.49
CA GLN A 103 -9.23 10.35 6.47
C GLN A 103 -7.83 10.98 6.40
N ILE A 104 -7.20 11.24 7.56
CA ILE A 104 -5.82 11.77 7.60
C ILE A 104 -4.82 10.75 7.03
N ALA A 105 -5.02 9.45 7.29
CA ALA A 105 -4.17 8.39 6.77
C ALA A 105 -4.34 8.22 5.25
N ASP A 106 -5.58 8.18 4.75
CA ASP A 106 -5.90 8.10 3.32
C ASP A 106 -5.30 9.28 2.54
N GLU A 107 -5.31 10.49 3.11
CA GLU A 107 -4.71 11.67 2.49
C GLU A 107 -3.18 11.60 2.44
N ARG A 108 -2.53 11.08 3.49
CA ARG A 108 -1.07 11.22 3.67
C ARG A 108 -0.27 9.98 3.29
N CYS A 109 -0.82 8.80 3.51
CA CYS A 109 -0.08 7.56 3.27
C CYS A 109 0.34 7.35 1.81
N PRO A 110 -0.45 7.70 0.78
CA PRO A 110 -0.01 7.58 -0.62
C PRO A 110 1.27 8.37 -0.89
N ALA A 111 1.31 9.65 -0.48
CA ALA A 111 2.47 10.51 -0.68
C ALA A 111 3.70 10.02 0.11
N VAL A 112 3.49 9.60 1.36
CA VAL A 112 4.57 9.04 2.21
C VAL A 112 5.10 7.73 1.62
N ALA A 113 4.23 6.85 1.14
CA ALA A 113 4.62 5.57 0.55
C ALA A 113 5.44 5.75 -0.74
N GLN A 114 5.14 6.77 -1.54
CA GLN A 114 5.89 7.08 -2.76
C GLN A 114 7.34 7.50 -2.52
N GLU A 115 7.67 8.02 -1.33
CA GLU A 115 9.06 8.30 -0.97
C GLU A 115 9.88 7.01 -0.81
N PHE A 116 9.22 5.91 -0.46
CA PHE A 116 9.83 4.59 -0.30
C PHE A 116 9.74 3.75 -1.59
N ILE A 117 8.60 3.84 -2.29
CA ILE A 117 8.31 3.17 -3.55
C ILE A 117 8.00 4.24 -4.62
N ALA A 118 9.06 4.80 -5.22
CA ALA A 118 8.91 5.79 -6.27
C ALA A 118 8.21 5.22 -7.52
N ASP A 119 8.47 3.95 -7.86
CA ASP A 119 7.81 3.26 -8.97
C ASP A 119 6.71 2.32 -8.45
N THR A 120 5.48 2.83 -8.32
CA THR A 120 4.33 2.08 -7.80
C THR A 120 3.94 0.86 -8.64
N TRP A 121 4.36 0.80 -9.92
CA TRP A 121 4.13 -0.37 -10.78
C TRP A 121 5.03 -1.56 -10.41
N THR A 122 5.97 -1.38 -9.48
CA THR A 122 6.76 -2.48 -8.91
C THR A 122 6.06 -3.20 -7.77
N VAL A 123 4.96 -2.62 -7.25
CA VAL A 123 4.13 -3.25 -6.22
C VAL A 123 3.52 -4.54 -6.79
N PRO A 124 3.71 -5.70 -6.14
CA PRO A 124 3.15 -6.96 -6.63
C PRO A 124 1.62 -6.93 -6.63
N GLU A 125 1.02 -7.72 -7.53
CA GLU A 125 -0.44 -7.88 -7.61
C GLU A 125 -1.06 -8.30 -6.26
N GLY A 126 -2.15 -7.61 -5.88
CA GLY A 126 -2.90 -7.81 -4.63
C GLY A 126 -2.16 -7.36 -3.37
N VAL A 127 -1.13 -6.51 -3.51
CA VAL A 127 -0.49 -5.82 -2.39
C VAL A 127 -1.00 -4.38 -2.39
N ASP A 128 -1.78 -4.04 -1.37
CA ASP A 128 -2.50 -2.77 -1.28
C ASP A 128 -1.99 -1.93 -0.12
N LEU A 129 -2.27 -0.63 -0.17
CA LEU A 129 -1.88 0.30 0.88
C LEU A 129 -2.87 0.22 2.05
N PHE A 130 -2.35 -0.12 3.22
CA PHE A 130 -3.05 -0.11 4.51
C PHE A 130 -2.31 0.81 5.49
N TYR A 131 -2.87 0.96 6.68
CA TYR A 131 -2.25 1.73 7.74
C TYR A 131 -2.61 1.22 9.12
N TYR A 132 -1.65 1.30 10.04
CA TYR A 132 -1.92 1.28 11.47
C TYR A 132 -1.99 2.71 11.97
N PHE A 133 -2.97 3.00 12.82
CA PHE A 133 -3.16 4.33 13.39
C PHE A 133 -3.51 4.25 14.88
N PRO A 134 -3.39 5.36 15.63
CA PRO A 134 -3.61 5.35 17.07
C PRO A 134 -5.07 5.05 17.42
N THR A 135 -5.29 4.36 18.53
CA THR A 135 -6.63 4.22 19.13
C THR A 135 -6.91 5.38 20.09
N SER A 136 -8.17 5.56 20.49
CA SER A 136 -8.53 6.53 21.55
C SER A 136 -7.75 6.29 22.85
N GLU A 137 -7.38 5.04 23.14
CA GLU A 137 -6.63 4.66 24.34
C GLU A 137 -5.14 4.97 24.21
N SER A 138 -4.50 4.57 23.11
CA SER A 138 -3.08 4.87 22.88
C SER A 138 -2.85 6.38 22.77
N TRP A 139 -3.81 7.12 22.20
CA TRP A 139 -3.79 8.58 22.12
C TRP A 139 -3.71 9.26 23.49
N LYS A 140 -4.41 8.73 24.52
CA LYS A 140 -4.34 9.27 25.89
C LYS A 140 -2.94 9.12 26.50
N THR A 141 -2.15 8.16 26.02
CA THR A 141 -0.77 7.93 26.44
C THR A 141 0.27 8.60 25.55
N GLY A 142 -0.17 9.38 24.55
CA GLY A 142 0.70 10.19 23.70
C GLY A 142 1.04 9.58 22.34
N ASP A 143 0.45 8.43 21.99
CA ASP A 143 0.61 7.87 20.65
C ASP A 143 -0.10 8.74 19.60
N ARG A 144 0.64 9.08 18.56
CA ARG A 144 0.19 9.92 17.44
C ARG A 144 0.66 9.33 16.10
N ALA A 145 1.29 8.16 16.12
CA ALA A 145 1.97 7.62 14.97
C ALA A 145 0.98 6.92 14.04
N VAL A 146 1.13 7.17 12.74
CA VAL A 146 0.50 6.40 11.67
C VAL A 146 1.61 5.71 10.91
N SER A 147 1.49 4.40 10.73
CA SER A 147 2.41 3.58 9.96
C SER A 147 1.71 3.14 8.68
N CYS A 148 2.16 3.65 7.54
CA CYS A 148 1.66 3.29 6.22
C CYS A 148 2.37 2.03 5.74
N THR A 149 1.62 1.03 5.27
CA THR A 149 2.14 -0.29 4.94
C THR A 149 1.55 -0.80 3.65
N TYR A 150 2.37 -1.38 2.78
CA TYR A 150 1.86 -2.16 1.66
C TYR A 150 1.76 -3.61 2.10
N ALA A 151 0.57 -4.18 2.03
CA ALA A 151 0.31 -5.51 2.55
C ALA A 151 -0.67 -6.30 1.67
N LYS A 152 -0.62 -7.63 1.79
CA LYS A 152 -1.45 -8.55 1.03
C LYS A 152 -2.53 -9.12 1.94
N ASP A 153 -3.80 -9.02 1.55
CA ASP A 153 -4.91 -9.63 2.31
C ASP A 153 -4.77 -11.16 2.39
N LYS A 154 -4.25 -11.79 1.32
CA LYS A 154 -4.07 -13.25 1.26
C LYS A 154 -2.76 -13.66 0.61
N GLY A 155 -1.97 -14.43 1.36
CA GLY A 155 -0.68 -14.95 0.92
C GLY A 155 0.44 -13.96 1.15
N THR A 156 1.62 -14.27 0.63
CA THR A 156 2.86 -13.55 0.97
C THR A 156 3.63 -13.14 -0.27
N PHE A 157 4.48 -12.12 -0.14
CA PHE A 157 5.51 -11.78 -1.11
C PHE A 157 6.91 -11.83 -0.47
N THR A 158 7.94 -11.71 -1.30
CA THR A 158 9.35 -11.68 -0.87
C THR A 158 10.08 -10.54 -1.56
N GLY A 159 11.15 -10.07 -0.95
CA GLY A 159 11.86 -8.87 -1.36
C GLY A 159 11.32 -7.61 -0.71
N SER A 160 12.13 -6.56 -0.68
CA SER A 160 11.71 -5.23 -0.22
C SER A 160 11.09 -4.47 -1.39
N LEU A 161 10.01 -3.75 -1.14
CA LEU A 161 9.35 -2.83 -2.08
C LEU A 161 10.14 -1.54 -2.28
N LYS A 162 11.10 -1.25 -1.39
CA LYS A 162 11.97 -0.07 -1.49
C LYS A 162 12.55 0.08 -2.90
N SER A 163 12.38 1.28 -3.46
CA SER A 163 12.97 1.61 -4.76
C SER A 163 14.50 1.45 -4.74
N GLY A 164 15.02 0.96 -5.85
CA GLY A 164 16.46 0.96 -6.11
C GLY A 164 16.98 2.36 -6.41
N ASP A 165 18.26 2.44 -6.81
CA ASP A 165 18.84 3.70 -7.27
C ASP A 165 18.19 4.13 -8.59
N LEU A 166 17.62 5.34 -8.59
CA LEU A 166 17.00 5.96 -9.76
C LEU A 166 17.85 7.13 -10.26
N ASP A 167 17.98 7.26 -11.58
CA ASP A 167 18.58 8.44 -12.18
C ASP A 167 17.62 9.65 -12.21
N ALA A 168 18.13 10.80 -12.63
CA ALA A 168 17.36 12.04 -12.64
C ALA A 168 16.16 11.99 -13.60
N ASP A 169 16.28 11.30 -14.74
CA ASP A 169 15.21 11.20 -15.74
C ASP A 169 14.10 10.28 -15.20
N GLN A 170 14.46 9.15 -14.60
CA GLN A 170 13.54 8.23 -13.94
C GLN A 170 12.78 8.92 -12.80
N LEU A 171 13.48 9.64 -11.93
CA LEU A 171 12.85 10.37 -10.83
C LEU A 171 11.92 11.49 -11.33
N ALA A 172 12.35 12.24 -12.35
CA ALA A 172 11.53 13.30 -12.94
C ALA A 172 10.25 12.74 -13.58
N TYR A 173 10.36 11.59 -14.24
CA TYR A 173 9.22 10.87 -14.80
C TYR A 173 8.26 10.41 -13.70
N LEU A 174 8.75 9.61 -12.74
CA LEU A 174 7.94 8.98 -11.69
C LEU A 174 7.24 10.02 -10.80
N LYS A 175 7.94 11.07 -10.40
CA LYS A 175 7.36 12.14 -9.58
C LYS A 175 6.17 12.80 -10.28
N GLY A 176 6.27 13.06 -11.58
CA GLY A 176 5.19 13.70 -12.30
C GLY A 176 4.04 12.75 -12.65
N SER A 177 4.31 11.48 -12.95
CA SER A 177 3.25 10.48 -13.17
C SER A 177 2.49 10.16 -11.90
N ASN A 178 3.17 10.05 -10.75
CA ASN A 178 2.53 9.79 -9.46
C ASN A 178 1.67 10.99 -9.02
N ALA A 179 2.18 12.22 -9.16
CA ALA A 179 1.41 13.42 -8.85
C ALA A 179 0.17 13.57 -9.75
N LEU A 180 0.24 13.12 -11.01
CA LEU A 180 -0.91 13.07 -11.90
C LEU A 180 -1.98 12.10 -11.39
N TYR A 181 -1.57 10.89 -11.01
CA TYR A 181 -2.45 9.87 -10.44
C TYR A 181 -3.11 10.36 -9.15
N GLU A 182 -2.33 10.90 -8.21
CA GLU A 182 -2.84 11.48 -6.98
C GLU A 182 -3.84 12.61 -7.23
N ALA A 183 -3.54 13.52 -8.18
CA ALA A 183 -4.45 14.60 -8.51
C ALA A 183 -5.80 14.09 -9.04
N LEU A 184 -5.81 12.96 -9.76
CA LEU A 184 -7.03 12.32 -10.25
C LEU A 184 -7.86 11.76 -9.09
N TRP A 185 -7.27 10.90 -8.26
CA TRP A 185 -8.00 10.16 -7.23
C TRP A 185 -8.33 10.99 -5.99
N ALA A 186 -7.39 11.81 -5.50
CA ALA A 186 -7.63 12.66 -4.33
C ALA A 186 -8.65 13.78 -4.59
N ASN A 187 -8.97 14.05 -5.86
CA ASN A 187 -9.99 15.04 -6.25
C ASN A 187 -11.22 14.37 -6.89
N GLN A 188 -11.36 13.05 -6.81
CA GLN A 188 -12.54 12.37 -7.35
C GLN A 188 -13.80 12.79 -6.57
N PRO A 189 -14.85 13.26 -7.25
CA PRO A 189 -16.12 13.55 -6.59
C PRO A 189 -16.76 12.29 -5.98
N GLU A 190 -17.44 12.45 -4.84
CA GLU A 190 -18.23 11.37 -4.24
C GLU A 190 -19.45 11.01 -5.10
N ALA A 191 -20.00 11.99 -5.82
CA ALA A 191 -21.10 11.76 -6.75
C ALA A 191 -20.58 11.03 -8.00
N GLU A 192 -21.23 9.93 -8.37
CA GLU A 192 -20.85 9.11 -9.54
C GLU A 192 -21.18 9.78 -10.88
N GLN A 193 -22.19 10.67 -10.89
CA GLN A 193 -22.66 11.34 -12.10
C GLN A 193 -22.20 12.80 -12.13
N VAL A 194 -21.75 13.28 -13.28
CA VAL A 194 -21.29 14.67 -13.44
C VAL A 194 -22.41 15.66 -13.18
N GLU A 195 -23.65 15.30 -13.49
CA GLU A 195 -24.84 16.12 -13.25
C GLU A 195 -25.08 16.40 -11.77
N ASP A 196 -24.70 15.45 -10.90
CA ASP A 196 -24.96 15.52 -9.46
C ASP A 196 -23.90 16.37 -8.73
N ASP A 197 -22.66 16.45 -9.26
CA ASP A 197 -21.60 17.34 -8.75
C ASP A 197 -20.73 17.94 -9.85
N PHE A 198 -21.34 18.73 -10.73
CA PHE A 198 -20.62 19.30 -11.88
C PHE A 198 -19.43 20.19 -11.46
N ASP A 199 -19.57 20.92 -10.35
CA ASP A 199 -18.50 21.77 -9.83
C ASP A 199 -17.33 20.95 -9.25
N GLY A 200 -17.61 19.81 -8.61
CA GLY A 200 -16.60 18.85 -8.14
C GLY A 200 -15.78 18.28 -9.30
N TYR A 201 -16.45 17.77 -10.34
CA TYR A 201 -15.78 17.25 -11.52
C TYR A 201 -14.92 18.31 -12.24
N LYS A 202 -15.36 19.57 -12.28
CA LYS A 202 -14.54 20.67 -12.82
C LYS A 202 -13.33 20.98 -11.96
N LYS A 203 -13.43 20.85 -10.63
CA LYS A 203 -12.28 21.01 -9.71
C LYS A 203 -11.28 19.88 -9.91
N GLN A 204 -11.72 18.63 -10.01
CA GLN A 204 -10.86 17.49 -10.35
C GLN A 204 -10.12 17.75 -11.65
N ALA A 205 -10.85 18.13 -12.71
CA ALA A 205 -10.26 18.39 -14.02
C ALA A 205 -9.19 19.49 -13.98
N LYS A 206 -9.40 20.52 -13.15
CA LYS A 206 -8.41 21.58 -12.94
C LYS A 206 -7.17 21.06 -12.21
N SER A 207 -7.34 20.27 -11.14
CA SER A 207 -6.23 19.69 -10.38
C SER A 207 -5.37 18.78 -11.26
N VAL A 208 -6.00 17.89 -12.04
CA VAL A 208 -5.31 16.99 -12.98
C VAL A 208 -4.57 17.78 -14.05
N GLY A 209 -5.20 18.80 -14.64
CA GLY A 209 -4.54 19.67 -15.64
C GLY A 209 -3.30 20.38 -15.10
N ILE A 210 -3.31 20.83 -13.84
CA ILE A 210 -2.14 21.44 -13.17
C ILE A 210 -1.02 20.41 -12.97
N ALA A 211 -1.35 19.22 -12.46
CA ALA A 211 -0.37 18.15 -12.25
C ALA A 211 0.27 17.73 -13.59
N LEU A 212 -0.52 17.66 -14.66
CA LEU A 212 -0.05 17.31 -15.99
C LEU A 212 0.89 18.38 -16.58
N ASP A 213 0.58 19.68 -16.42
CA ASP A 213 1.47 20.77 -16.82
C ASP A 213 2.83 20.72 -16.09
N MET A 214 2.82 20.33 -14.80
CA MET A 214 4.04 20.13 -14.01
C MET A 214 4.83 18.92 -14.52
N HIS A 215 4.17 17.80 -14.79
CA HIS A 215 4.81 16.61 -15.35
C HIS A 215 5.42 16.90 -16.73
N LEU A 216 4.67 17.54 -17.63
CA LEU A 216 5.17 17.98 -18.93
C LEU A 216 6.41 18.87 -18.81
N THR A 217 6.45 19.77 -17.82
CA THR A 217 7.62 20.61 -17.55
C THR A 217 8.83 19.79 -17.11
N ALA A 218 8.64 18.78 -16.24
CA ALA A 218 9.71 17.88 -15.82
C ALA A 218 10.25 17.04 -16.99
N LEU A 219 9.37 16.61 -17.90
CA LEU A 219 9.76 15.81 -19.07
C LEU A 219 10.47 16.60 -20.18
N LYS A 220 10.52 17.94 -20.14
CA LYS A 220 11.17 18.75 -21.19
C LYS A 220 12.65 18.42 -21.41
N GLY A 221 13.34 18.00 -20.35
CA GLY A 221 14.77 17.64 -20.40
C GLY A 221 15.04 16.27 -21.03
N ILE A 222 14.03 15.39 -21.05
CA ILE A 222 14.13 14.00 -21.50
C ILE A 222 13.85 13.95 -23.00
N GLN A 223 14.86 13.56 -23.79
CA GLN A 223 14.86 13.66 -25.26
C GLN A 223 14.81 12.30 -25.97
N GLN A 224 14.70 11.23 -25.20
CA GLN A 224 14.59 9.88 -25.71
C GLN A 224 13.25 9.75 -26.51
N PRO A 225 13.24 9.09 -27.68
CA PRO A 225 12.13 9.16 -28.64
C PRO A 225 10.73 8.80 -28.09
N GLU A 226 10.60 7.74 -27.30
CA GLU A 226 9.29 7.34 -26.76
C GLU A 226 8.81 8.32 -25.68
N THR A 227 9.74 8.88 -24.91
CA THR A 227 9.41 9.93 -23.93
C THR A 227 8.98 11.23 -24.60
N VAL A 228 9.61 11.62 -25.72
CA VAL A 228 9.17 12.78 -26.52
C VAL A 228 7.77 12.54 -27.09
N LYS A 229 7.50 11.34 -27.60
CA LYS A 229 6.18 10.96 -28.11
C LYS A 229 5.11 11.00 -27.02
N LEU A 230 5.41 10.47 -25.83
CA LEU A 230 4.52 10.54 -24.68
C LEU A 230 4.25 12.00 -24.29
N ARG A 231 5.26 12.87 -24.25
CA ARG A 231 5.10 14.30 -23.94
C ARG A 231 4.10 14.96 -24.88
N THR A 232 4.19 14.73 -26.20
CA THR A 232 3.22 15.28 -27.18
C THR A 232 1.79 14.77 -26.92
N GLN A 233 1.63 13.50 -26.54
CA GLN A 233 0.32 12.98 -26.18
C GLN A 233 -0.24 13.66 -24.92
N LEU A 234 0.59 13.80 -23.89
CA LEU A 234 0.22 14.43 -22.63
C LEU A 234 -0.09 15.93 -22.80
N GLU A 235 0.55 16.62 -23.75
CA GLU A 235 0.19 18.00 -24.11
C GLU A 235 -1.27 18.11 -24.58
N ASN A 236 -1.69 17.20 -25.46
CA ASN A 236 -3.10 17.15 -25.92
C ASN A 236 -4.06 16.83 -24.76
N ALA A 237 -3.69 15.90 -23.89
CA ALA A 237 -4.48 15.57 -22.70
C ALA A 237 -4.59 16.77 -21.75
N ALA A 238 -3.51 17.53 -21.55
CA ALA A 238 -3.51 18.73 -20.70
C ALA A 238 -4.45 19.82 -21.24
N GLU A 239 -4.50 20.02 -22.56
CA GLU A 239 -5.48 20.93 -23.16
C GLU A 239 -6.91 20.45 -22.97
N ALA A 240 -7.16 19.15 -23.07
CA ALA A 240 -8.47 18.56 -22.84
C ALA A 240 -8.92 18.71 -21.38
N TRP A 241 -8.04 18.45 -20.40
CA TRP A 241 -8.30 18.70 -18.98
C TRP A 241 -8.63 20.17 -18.69
N LYS A 242 -7.92 21.12 -19.31
CA LYS A 242 -8.23 22.57 -19.19
C LYS A 242 -9.60 22.93 -19.77
N LYS A 243 -10.00 22.30 -20.88
CA LYS A 243 -11.33 22.46 -21.48
C LYS A 243 -12.42 21.91 -20.57
N ALA A 244 -12.23 20.71 -20.01
CA ALA A 244 -13.16 20.10 -19.06
C ALA A 244 -13.34 21.00 -17.82
N ALA A 245 -12.24 21.48 -17.22
CA ALA A 245 -12.27 22.39 -16.08
C ALA A 245 -13.02 23.72 -16.36
N SER A 246 -13.07 24.15 -17.62
CA SER A 246 -13.71 25.40 -18.06
C SER A 246 -15.04 25.19 -18.77
N ALA A 247 -15.57 23.96 -18.78
CA ALA A 247 -16.80 23.61 -19.47
C ALA A 247 -18.00 24.42 -18.94
N LYS A 248 -18.89 24.80 -19.86
CA LYS A 248 -20.08 25.62 -19.56
C LYS A 248 -21.29 24.78 -19.15
N ASP A 249 -21.33 23.54 -19.60
CA ASP A 249 -22.39 22.55 -19.41
C ASP A 249 -21.77 21.14 -19.40
N THR A 250 -22.57 20.15 -19.00
CA THR A 250 -22.13 18.75 -18.86
C THR A 250 -21.79 18.13 -20.21
N ASP A 251 -22.50 18.47 -21.29
CA ASP A 251 -22.21 17.99 -22.64
C ASP A 251 -20.77 18.37 -23.09
N ALA A 252 -20.41 19.65 -22.94
CA ALA A 252 -19.06 20.12 -23.24
C ALA A 252 -18.01 19.51 -22.30
N PHE A 253 -18.39 19.23 -21.04
CA PHE A 253 -17.51 18.57 -20.09
C PHE A 253 -17.21 17.14 -20.52
N TYR A 254 -18.22 16.31 -20.82
CA TYR A 254 -18.02 14.92 -21.20
C TYR A 254 -17.11 14.77 -22.43
N VAL A 255 -17.32 15.58 -23.47
CA VAL A 255 -16.46 15.55 -24.67
C VAL A 255 -15.01 15.87 -24.34
N ALA A 256 -14.76 16.85 -23.47
CA ALA A 256 -13.42 17.22 -23.08
C ALA A 256 -12.80 16.19 -22.11
N TYR A 257 -13.58 15.69 -21.16
CA TYR A 257 -13.16 14.75 -20.14
C TYR A 257 -12.81 13.39 -20.75
N ASP A 258 -13.61 12.86 -21.68
CA ASP A 258 -13.32 11.61 -22.38
C ASP A 258 -11.95 11.64 -23.09
N LEU A 259 -11.69 12.70 -23.86
CA LEU A 259 -10.40 12.91 -24.50
C LEU A 259 -9.26 13.05 -23.49
N ALA A 260 -9.51 13.76 -22.38
CA ALA A 260 -8.53 14.00 -21.34
C ALA A 260 -8.15 12.72 -20.58
N PHE A 261 -9.16 11.93 -20.20
CA PHE A 261 -9.06 10.69 -19.47
C PHE A 261 -8.42 9.58 -20.31
N THR A 262 -8.86 9.42 -21.56
CA THR A 262 -8.21 8.56 -22.55
C THR A 262 -6.77 9.00 -22.82
N GLY A 263 -6.48 10.30 -22.75
CA GLY A 263 -5.16 10.87 -22.97
C GLY A 263 -4.11 10.47 -21.92
N ILE A 264 -4.55 10.09 -20.72
CA ILE A 264 -3.69 9.68 -19.60
C ILE A 264 -3.70 8.16 -19.34
N ASP A 265 -4.28 7.38 -20.25
CA ASP A 265 -4.29 5.91 -20.18
C ASP A 265 -2.89 5.34 -19.89
N PRO A 266 -2.73 4.54 -18.82
CA PRO A 266 -1.43 4.01 -18.39
C PRO A 266 -0.74 3.15 -19.47
N ASN A 267 -1.49 2.45 -20.32
CA ASN A 267 -0.93 1.64 -21.41
C ASN A 267 -0.11 2.48 -22.39
N LYS A 268 -0.48 3.75 -22.58
CA LYS A 268 0.22 4.67 -23.48
C LYS A 268 1.58 5.12 -22.94
N THR A 269 1.85 4.88 -21.66
CA THR A 269 3.12 5.23 -21.01
C THR A 269 4.17 4.14 -21.12
N VAL A 270 3.77 2.88 -21.38
CA VAL A 270 4.61 1.68 -21.33
C VAL A 270 5.88 1.81 -22.18
N ALA A 271 5.79 2.41 -23.37
CA ALA A 271 6.94 2.59 -24.26
C ALA A 271 8.01 3.53 -23.66
N ALA A 272 7.59 4.66 -23.09
CA ALA A 272 8.48 5.59 -22.41
C ALA A 272 9.06 4.97 -21.12
N ARG A 273 8.23 4.26 -20.35
CA ARG A 273 8.68 3.54 -19.14
C ARG A 273 9.75 2.50 -19.47
N LYS A 274 9.57 1.73 -20.54
CA LYS A 274 10.57 0.77 -21.04
C LYS A 274 11.88 1.46 -21.44
N GLU A 275 11.79 2.59 -22.14
CA GLU A 275 12.93 3.40 -22.55
C GLU A 275 13.71 3.95 -21.33
N LEU A 276 12.99 4.35 -20.28
CA LEU A 276 13.52 4.80 -18.99
C LEU A 276 13.89 3.65 -18.03
N LYS A 277 13.74 2.38 -18.45
CA LYS A 277 14.03 1.19 -17.63
C LYS A 277 13.23 1.13 -16.32
N LEU A 278 11.99 1.59 -16.34
CA LEU A 278 11.02 1.50 -15.26
C LEU A 278 10.14 0.24 -15.42
N ALA A 279 9.33 -0.09 -14.42
CA ALA A 279 8.39 -1.20 -14.51
C ALA A 279 7.39 -0.96 -15.65
N THR A 280 7.06 -2.00 -16.42
CA THR A 280 6.24 -1.89 -17.64
C THR A 280 4.91 -2.62 -17.57
N THR A 281 4.65 -3.34 -16.48
CA THR A 281 3.37 -4.01 -16.24
C THR A 281 2.42 -2.98 -15.66
N VAL A 282 1.34 -2.69 -16.38
CA VAL A 282 0.26 -1.83 -15.87
C VAL A 282 -0.38 -2.55 -14.67
N PRO A 283 -0.53 -1.89 -13.51
CA PRO A 283 -1.25 -2.47 -12.37
C PRO A 283 -2.66 -2.92 -12.77
N ALA A 284 -3.17 -3.99 -12.16
CA ALA A 284 -4.46 -4.56 -12.54
C ALA A 284 -5.62 -3.58 -12.34
N ASP A 285 -5.63 -2.86 -11.22
CA ASP A 285 -6.66 -1.86 -10.90
C ASP A 285 -6.64 -0.70 -11.91
N ASP A 286 -5.44 -0.24 -12.29
CA ASP A 286 -5.25 0.74 -13.34
C ASP A 286 -5.68 0.20 -14.72
N ALA A 287 -5.51 -1.10 -14.99
CA ALA A 287 -5.96 -1.68 -16.26
C ALA A 287 -7.49 -1.77 -16.32
N GLU A 288 -8.17 -2.06 -15.20
CA GLU A 288 -9.63 -2.15 -15.10
C GLU A 288 -10.30 -0.80 -15.33
N VAL A 289 -9.76 0.27 -14.72
CA VAL A 289 -10.33 1.63 -14.82
C VAL A 289 -10.32 2.18 -16.25
N TRP A 290 -9.38 1.74 -17.09
CA TRP A 290 -9.27 2.14 -18.50
C TRP A 290 -9.67 1.02 -19.48
N ALA A 291 -10.29 -0.06 -18.99
CA ALA A 291 -10.80 -1.14 -19.82
C ALA A 291 -12.18 -0.80 -20.39
N ASP A 292 -12.21 0.05 -21.43
CA ASP A 292 -13.40 0.31 -22.27
C ASP A 292 -13.28 -0.36 -23.65
#